data_AF-A0A936YI75-F1
#
_entry.id   AF-A0A936YI75-F1
#
_cell.length_a   1.000
_cell.length_b   1.000
_cell.length_c   1.000
_cell.angle_alpha   90.00
_cell.angle_beta   90.00
_cell.angle_gamma   90.00
#
_symmetry.space_group_name_H-M   'P 1'
#
loop_
_entity.id
_entity.type
_entity.pdbx_description
1 polymer ?
#
loop_
_entity_poly.entity_id
_entity_poly.type
_entity_poly.pdbx_seq_one_letter_code
_entity_poly.pdbx_strand_id
1 'polypeptide(L)'
;MTLQMELKEGGIPTSRRTGGMLGSAAGPTVGLIGLAVLSLVVLVASTATGASTASVFAVLRSYLLDTSGDSAGTMLRDRIVILEIRMPRAVLGFLTGAALAVSGAVMQGLFRNPLADPGVVGVSSGASLGAVSCIVFGPTVLAPFMMLFGIFALPVAAFIGGLAVTLILYKLSSRDGETQIGTLLIAGIAVSALAMAITGLLIYMADDRQLRDITFWSLGSLAGSTWSKAGIAALVILPALLVVPFLGRGLNAFTLGEAAAFHMGIPVERFKRVAILLVAAATGVSVAFSGGIVFVGIIVPHLIRLTAGPDHRFLLPASVLLGGSLLLAADMVARVIVAPAELPIGILTALIGSPFFLWILFKGRSGRIM
;
A
#
# COMPACT_ATOMS: atom_id res chain seq x y z
N MET A 1 -14.55 -64.14 32.27
CA MET A 1 -14.31 -65.04 31.13
C MET A 1 -14.40 -64.18 29.87
N THR A 2 -13.42 -63.30 29.65
CA THR A 2 -12.28 -63.43 28.71
C THR A 2 -12.66 -63.08 27.26
N LEU A 3 -12.13 -61.96 26.75
CA LEU A 3 -11.77 -61.60 25.34
C LEU A 3 -11.76 -60.06 25.23
N GLN A 4 -10.68 -59.32 25.48
CA GLN A 4 -9.42 -59.13 24.69
C GLN A 4 -9.61 -58.77 23.21
N MET A 5 -9.03 -57.60 22.86
CA MET A 5 -8.43 -57.17 21.58
C MET A 5 -9.33 -56.88 20.36
N GLU A 6 -9.44 -55.60 20.01
CA GLU A 6 -8.78 -55.07 18.80
C GLU A 6 -8.67 -53.53 18.87
N LEU A 7 -7.47 -53.06 19.23
CA LEU A 7 -7.01 -51.69 19.00
C LEU A 7 -6.71 -51.57 17.50
N LYS A 8 -7.60 -50.93 16.74
CA LYS A 8 -7.29 -50.52 15.37
C LYS A 8 -6.60 -49.16 15.43
N GLU A 9 -5.27 -49.20 15.33
CA GLU A 9 -4.40 -48.04 15.17
C GLU A 9 -4.88 -47.16 14.01
N GLY A 10 -5.56 -46.06 14.35
CA GLY A 10 -5.86 -44.98 13.43
C GLY A 10 -4.57 -44.22 13.16
N GLY A 11 -3.83 -44.64 12.14
CA GLY A 11 -2.62 -44.00 11.67
C GLY A 11 -2.80 -42.49 11.55
N ILE A 12 -1.95 -41.75 12.27
CA ILE A 12 -1.78 -40.31 12.16
C ILE A 12 -1.55 -39.99 10.68
N PRO A 13 -2.41 -39.18 10.01
CA PRO A 13 -2.11 -38.76 8.66
C PRO A 13 -0.89 -37.83 8.73
N THR A 14 0.27 -38.38 8.39
CA THR A 14 1.48 -37.60 8.17
C THR A 14 1.16 -36.56 7.10
N SER A 15 1.07 -35.30 7.52
CA SER A 15 0.92 -34.19 6.60
C SER A 15 2.12 -34.25 5.66
N ARG A 16 1.84 -34.52 4.38
CA ARG A 16 2.81 -34.38 3.31
C ARG A 16 3.38 -32.97 3.42
N ARG A 17 4.65 -32.89 3.84
CA ARG A 17 5.51 -31.73 3.59
C ARG A 17 5.54 -31.56 2.08
N THR A 18 4.65 -30.72 1.54
CA THR A 18 4.92 -30.05 0.28
C THR A 18 6.20 -29.28 0.51
N GLY A 19 7.30 -29.79 -0.05
CA GLY A 19 8.58 -29.10 -0.07
C GLY A 19 8.38 -27.78 -0.79
N GLY A 20 8.12 -26.72 -0.03
CA GLY A 20 8.31 -25.36 -0.53
C GLY A 20 9.77 -25.23 -0.97
N MET A 21 10.01 -24.58 -2.10
CA MET A 21 11.32 -24.34 -2.72
C MET A 21 12.32 -23.56 -1.83
N LEU A 22 12.05 -23.43 -0.53
CA LEU A 22 12.75 -22.56 0.43
C LEU A 22 13.27 -23.31 1.66
N GLY A 23 13.42 -24.64 1.58
CA GLY A 23 13.90 -25.50 2.68
C GLY A 23 15.39 -25.38 3.03
N SER A 24 16.16 -24.50 2.37
CA SER A 24 17.56 -24.23 2.70
C SER A 24 17.70 -22.83 3.31
N ALA A 25 18.73 -22.59 4.12
CA ALA A 25 19.06 -21.27 4.67
C ALA A 25 19.25 -20.19 3.59
N ALA A 26 19.44 -20.58 2.31
CA ALA A 26 19.53 -19.70 1.16
C ALA A 26 18.18 -19.32 0.54
N GLY A 27 17.09 -20.05 0.86
CA GLY A 27 15.76 -19.85 0.26
C GLY A 27 15.24 -18.41 0.38
N PRO A 28 15.17 -17.83 1.60
CA PRO A 28 14.65 -16.47 1.80
C PRO A 28 15.48 -15.41 1.06
N THR A 29 16.81 -15.55 1.08
CA THR A 29 17.71 -14.59 0.42
C THR A 29 17.57 -14.64 -1.11
N VAL A 30 17.50 -15.85 -1.69
CA VAL A 30 17.28 -16.04 -3.13
C VAL A 30 15.91 -15.49 -3.55
N GLY A 31 14.87 -15.68 -2.73
CA GLY A 31 13.55 -15.11 -2.96
C GLY A 31 13.55 -13.57 -2.99
N LEU A 32 14.25 -12.93 -2.05
CA LEU A 32 14.38 -11.46 -2.03
C LEU A 32 15.16 -10.93 -3.23
N ILE A 33 16.23 -11.61 -3.64
CA ILE A 33 16.99 -11.24 -4.84
C ILE A 33 16.10 -11.34 -6.09
N GLY A 34 15.33 -12.42 -6.23
CA GLY A 34 14.37 -12.58 -7.32
C GLY A 34 13.33 -11.46 -7.36
N LEU A 35 12.78 -11.07 -6.21
CA LEU A 35 11.86 -9.94 -6.11
C LEU A 35 12.53 -8.61 -6.42
N ALA A 36 13.79 -8.39 -6.02
CA ALA A 36 14.53 -7.18 -6.32
C ALA A 36 14.80 -7.04 -7.83
N VAL A 37 15.17 -8.15 -8.49
CA VAL A 37 15.32 -8.21 -9.95
C VAL A 37 13.98 -7.92 -10.64
N LEU A 38 12.90 -8.53 -10.18
CA LEU A 38 11.55 -8.26 -10.69
C LEU A 38 11.19 -6.77 -10.55
N SER A 39 11.42 -6.18 -9.39
CA SER A 39 11.17 -4.75 -9.13
C SER A 39 11.96 -3.87 -10.09
N LEU A 40 13.24 -4.16 -10.30
CA LEU A 40 14.08 -3.43 -11.25
C LEU A 40 13.55 -3.55 -12.68
N VAL A 41 13.20 -4.75 -13.12
CA VAL A 41 12.63 -4.99 -14.46
C VAL A 41 11.33 -4.22 -14.65
N VAL A 42 10.43 -4.26 -13.67
CA VAL A 42 9.14 -3.53 -13.73
C VAL A 42 9.35 -2.02 -13.74
N LEU A 43 10.32 -1.51 -12.98
CA LEU A 43 10.64 -0.09 -12.94
C LEU A 43 11.18 0.40 -14.28
N VAL A 44 12.11 -0.36 -14.89
CA VAL A 44 12.63 -0.09 -16.24
C VAL A 44 11.50 -0.17 -17.27
N ALA A 45 10.69 -1.23 -17.25
CA ALA A 45 9.56 -1.41 -18.16
C ALA A 45 8.55 -0.24 -18.06
N SER A 46 8.26 0.23 -16.84
CA SER A 46 7.34 1.34 -16.58
C SER A 46 7.78 2.65 -17.25
N THR A 47 9.09 2.90 -17.30
CA THR A 47 9.66 4.06 -18.02
C THR A 47 9.58 3.91 -19.54
N ALA A 48 9.59 2.67 -20.05
CA ALA A 48 9.50 2.37 -21.48
C ALA A 48 8.06 2.36 -22.02
N THR A 49 7.09 1.96 -21.21
CA THR A 49 5.66 1.98 -21.56
C THR A 49 5.02 3.36 -21.40
N GLY A 50 4.09 3.72 -22.28
CA GLY A 50 3.27 4.93 -22.17
C GLY A 50 2.57 5.26 -23.49
N ALA A 51 1.62 6.21 -23.45
CA ALA A 51 0.83 6.60 -24.62
C ALA A 51 1.63 7.32 -25.72
N SER A 52 2.82 7.85 -25.39
CA SER A 52 3.72 8.48 -26.37
C SER A 52 4.69 7.49 -27.00
N THR A 53 5.07 7.74 -28.26
CA THR A 53 6.09 6.99 -29.01
C THR A 53 7.53 7.20 -28.51
N ALA A 54 7.71 7.74 -27.31
CA ALA A 54 9.02 8.09 -26.77
C ALA A 54 9.84 6.83 -26.49
N SER A 55 11.07 6.78 -27.03
CA SER A 55 11.93 5.60 -26.95
C SER A 55 12.98 5.76 -25.86
N VAL A 56 12.90 4.92 -24.82
CA VAL A 56 13.93 4.85 -23.75
C VAL A 56 15.29 4.46 -24.33
N PHE A 57 15.30 3.59 -25.34
CA PHE A 57 16.53 3.20 -26.02
C PHE A 57 17.18 4.38 -26.77
N ALA A 58 16.38 5.25 -27.40
CA ALA A 58 16.90 6.44 -28.07
C ALA A 58 17.54 7.43 -27.08
N VAL A 59 16.94 7.59 -25.89
CA VAL A 59 17.50 8.44 -24.83
C VAL A 59 18.78 7.84 -24.25
N LEU A 60 18.83 6.53 -23.96
CA LEU A 60 20.06 5.85 -23.52
C LEU A 60 21.19 5.96 -24.56
N ARG A 61 20.85 5.75 -25.84
CA ARG A 61 21.80 5.91 -26.95
C ARG A 61 22.37 7.32 -27.01
N SER A 62 21.56 8.36 -26.78
CA SER A 62 22.06 9.75 -26.78
C SER A 62 23.07 10.05 -25.67
N TYR A 63 22.96 9.40 -24.51
CA TYR A 63 23.94 9.56 -23.42
C TYR A 63 25.25 8.81 -23.67
N LEU A 64 25.21 7.71 -24.44
CA LEU A 64 26.37 6.83 -24.66
C LEU A 64 27.17 7.18 -25.92
N LEU A 65 26.53 7.73 -26.96
CA LEU A 65 27.14 7.85 -28.29
C LEU A 65 27.26 9.30 -28.80
N ASP A 66 26.93 10.30 -27.98
CA ASP A 66 27.05 11.75 -28.25
C ASP A 66 26.73 12.13 -29.71
N THR A 67 25.62 11.59 -30.23
CA THR A 67 25.17 11.85 -31.60
C THR A 67 24.53 13.21 -31.71
N SER A 68 25.34 14.22 -32.02
CA SER A 68 24.98 15.63 -32.17
C SER A 68 24.36 16.01 -33.53
N GLY A 69 24.14 15.05 -34.44
CA GLY A 69 23.61 15.31 -35.79
C GLY A 69 22.16 14.84 -36.01
N ASP A 70 21.30 15.76 -36.46
CA ASP A 70 19.97 15.57 -37.07
C ASP A 70 18.73 15.15 -36.25
N SER A 71 18.85 14.81 -34.97
CA SER A 71 17.67 14.39 -34.16
C SER A 71 17.52 15.10 -32.80
N ALA A 72 18.11 16.28 -32.64
CA ALA A 72 18.12 17.03 -31.38
C ALA A 72 16.71 17.34 -30.82
N GLY A 73 15.74 17.71 -31.68
CA GLY A 73 14.37 18.05 -31.26
C GLY A 73 13.57 16.85 -30.77
N THR A 74 13.60 15.73 -31.50
CA THR A 74 12.94 14.47 -31.12
C THR A 74 13.59 13.87 -29.87
N MET A 75 14.91 13.95 -29.75
CA MET A 75 15.65 13.53 -28.56
C MET A 75 15.29 14.37 -27.31
N LEU A 76 15.13 15.69 -27.47
CA LEU A 76 14.73 16.57 -26.35
C LEU A 76 13.32 16.25 -25.85
N ARG A 77 12.36 16.02 -26.77
CA ARG A 77 11.00 15.60 -26.42
C ARG A 77 11.00 14.28 -25.66
N ASP A 78 11.70 13.26 -26.17
CA ASP A 78 11.76 11.94 -25.54
C ASP A 78 12.42 12.01 -24.16
N ARG A 79 13.48 12.82 -24.02
CA ARG A 79 14.16 13.08 -22.75
C ARG A 79 13.22 13.72 -21.72
N ILE A 80 12.49 14.77 -22.09
CA ILE A 80 11.52 15.43 -21.19
C ILE A 80 10.42 14.43 -20.79
N VAL A 81 9.86 13.69 -21.74
CA VAL A 81 8.80 12.71 -21.42
C VAL A 81 9.30 11.64 -20.46
N ILE A 82 10.49 11.09 -20.68
CA ILE A 82 11.03 10.03 -19.83
C ILE A 82 11.40 10.58 -18.45
N LEU A 83 12.16 11.67 -18.39
CA LEU A 83 12.71 12.18 -17.14
C LEU A 83 11.71 12.98 -16.30
N GLU A 84 10.82 13.76 -16.90
CA GLU A 84 9.92 14.66 -16.17
C GLU A 84 8.49 14.12 -16.02
N ILE A 85 8.10 13.12 -16.82
CA ILE A 85 6.74 12.55 -16.77
C ILE A 85 6.78 11.09 -16.29
N ARG A 86 7.55 10.22 -16.97
CA ARG A 86 7.52 8.77 -16.68
C ARG A 86 8.31 8.39 -15.43
N MET A 87 9.51 8.93 -15.24
CA MET A 87 10.33 8.60 -14.06
C MET A 87 9.69 9.03 -12.73
N PRO A 88 9.18 10.26 -12.56
CA PRO A 88 8.53 10.64 -11.30
C PRO A 88 7.31 9.78 -11.00
N ARG A 89 6.54 9.43 -12.03
CA ARG A 89 5.38 8.54 -11.92
C ARG A 89 5.79 7.13 -11.51
N ALA A 90 6.85 6.58 -12.09
CA ALA A 90 7.38 5.28 -11.72
C ALA A 90 7.94 5.26 -10.28
N VAL A 91 8.66 6.30 -9.86
CA VAL A 91 9.18 6.40 -8.50
C VAL A 91 8.03 6.53 -7.49
N LEU A 92 7.10 7.45 -7.72
CA LEU A 92 5.95 7.65 -6.83
C LEU A 92 5.09 6.39 -6.76
N GLY A 93 4.79 5.76 -7.90
CA GLY A 93 4.02 4.53 -7.95
C GLY A 93 4.67 3.36 -7.21
N PHE A 94 5.99 3.21 -7.34
CA PHE A 94 6.71 2.18 -6.58
C PHE A 94 6.64 2.44 -5.07
N LEU A 95 6.90 3.69 -4.65
CA LEU A 95 6.85 4.07 -3.24
C LEU A 95 5.46 3.89 -2.63
N THR A 96 4.41 4.33 -3.33
CA THR A 96 3.01 4.15 -2.92
C THR A 96 2.67 2.66 -2.79
N GLY A 97 3.02 1.83 -3.78
CA GLY A 97 2.73 0.40 -3.75
C GLY A 97 3.46 -0.32 -2.62
N ALA A 98 4.73 0.02 -2.41
CA ALA A 98 5.54 -0.49 -1.31
C ALA A 98 4.97 -0.10 0.06
N ALA A 99 4.62 1.18 0.22
CA ALA A 99 4.06 1.72 1.46
C ALA A 99 2.70 1.08 1.81
N LEU A 100 1.80 0.93 0.83
CA LEU A 100 0.49 0.29 1.05
C LEU A 100 0.64 -1.20 1.39
N ALA A 101 1.46 -1.94 0.64
CA ALA A 101 1.69 -3.37 0.87
C ALA A 101 2.30 -3.64 2.25
N VAL A 102 3.35 -2.89 2.61
CA VAL A 102 4.03 -3.07 3.89
C VAL A 102 3.16 -2.62 5.06
N SER A 103 2.38 -1.56 4.89
CA SER A 103 1.43 -1.10 5.91
C SER A 103 0.37 -2.16 6.16
N GLY A 104 -0.14 -2.80 5.11
CA GLY A 104 -1.03 -3.96 5.23
C GLY A 104 -0.37 -5.15 5.93
N ALA A 105 0.87 -5.48 5.61
CA ALA A 105 1.60 -6.55 6.31
C ALA A 105 1.76 -6.29 7.81
N VAL A 106 2.12 -5.05 8.19
CA VAL A 106 2.25 -4.62 9.59
C VAL A 106 0.91 -4.70 10.30
N MET A 107 -0.15 -4.19 9.67
CA MET A 107 -1.51 -4.21 10.21
C MET A 107 -2.04 -5.63 10.39
N GLN A 108 -1.87 -6.50 9.41
CA GLN A 108 -2.25 -7.91 9.54
C GLN A 108 -1.52 -8.61 10.68
N GLY A 109 -0.23 -8.32 10.87
CA GLY A 109 0.56 -8.85 11.99
C GLY A 109 0.10 -8.31 13.34
N LEU A 110 -0.13 -7.00 13.43
CA LEU A 110 -0.54 -6.32 14.66
C LEU A 110 -1.92 -6.79 15.13
N PHE A 111 -2.88 -6.85 14.21
CA PHE A 111 -4.25 -7.27 14.50
C PHE A 111 -4.41 -8.80 14.56
N ARG A 112 -3.36 -9.56 14.23
CA ARG A 112 -3.42 -11.02 14.05
C ARG A 112 -4.56 -11.45 13.14
N ASN A 113 -4.84 -10.64 12.12
CA ASN A 113 -5.95 -10.84 11.21
C ASN A 113 -5.45 -10.65 9.77
N PRO A 114 -5.43 -11.70 8.94
CA PRO A 114 -4.94 -11.60 7.55
C PRO A 114 -5.80 -10.69 6.66
N LEU A 115 -6.97 -10.27 7.14
CA LEU A 115 -7.89 -9.35 6.44
C LEU A 115 -7.76 -7.90 6.91
N ALA A 116 -6.87 -7.60 7.86
CA ALA A 116 -6.68 -6.22 8.32
C ALA A 116 -6.07 -5.36 7.21
N ASP A 117 -6.72 -4.25 6.92
CA ASP A 117 -6.31 -3.23 5.95
C ASP A 117 -5.75 -2.00 6.70
N PRO A 118 -4.74 -1.29 6.17
CA PRO A 118 -4.25 -0.05 6.80
C PRO A 118 -5.32 1.04 6.92
N GLY A 119 -6.37 1.02 6.10
CA GLY A 119 -7.53 1.89 6.22
C GLY A 119 -8.36 1.66 7.50
N VAL A 120 -8.20 0.53 8.20
CA VAL A 120 -8.88 0.27 9.49
C VAL A 120 -8.48 1.29 10.56
N VAL A 121 -7.28 1.87 10.47
CA VAL A 121 -6.82 2.96 11.35
C VAL A 121 -7.45 4.31 10.96
N GLY A 122 -8.37 4.34 9.99
CA GLY A 122 -9.10 5.52 9.55
C GLY A 122 -8.29 6.50 8.72
N VAL A 123 -7.05 6.14 8.33
CA VAL A 123 -6.17 6.97 7.50
C VAL A 123 -6.84 7.33 6.18
N SER A 124 -7.39 6.34 5.48
CA SER A 124 -8.03 6.53 4.17
C SER A 124 -9.32 7.36 4.28
N SER A 125 -10.13 7.09 5.31
CA SER A 125 -11.39 7.81 5.58
C SER A 125 -11.12 9.27 5.91
N GLY A 126 -10.14 9.53 6.78
CA GLY A 126 -9.72 10.88 7.13
C GLY A 126 -9.06 11.62 5.96
N ALA A 127 -8.25 10.93 5.15
CA ALA A 127 -7.64 11.54 3.98
C ALA A 127 -8.67 11.93 2.93
N SER A 128 -9.69 11.09 2.72
CA SER A 128 -10.81 11.40 1.85
C SER A 128 -11.59 12.60 2.36
N LEU A 129 -11.91 12.64 3.65
CA LEU A 129 -12.59 13.78 4.26
C LEU A 129 -11.77 15.07 4.13
N GLY A 130 -10.46 15.02 4.38
CA GLY A 130 -9.55 16.16 4.22
C GLY A 130 -9.47 16.65 2.78
N ALA A 131 -9.34 15.73 1.81
CA ALA A 131 -9.31 16.05 0.40
C ALA A 131 -10.63 16.69 -0.07
N VAL A 132 -11.77 16.08 0.25
CA VAL A 132 -13.10 16.62 -0.12
C VAL A 132 -13.35 17.98 0.55
N SER A 133 -12.98 18.15 1.82
CA SER A 133 -13.07 19.47 2.49
C SER A 133 -12.23 20.52 1.77
N CYS A 134 -11.03 20.16 1.33
CA CYS A 134 -10.14 21.03 0.57
C CYS A 134 -10.74 21.39 -0.80
N ILE A 135 -11.35 20.44 -1.50
CA ILE A 135 -11.99 20.70 -2.81
C ILE A 135 -13.23 21.61 -2.66
N VAL A 136 -14.07 21.35 -1.66
CA VAL A 136 -15.35 22.05 -1.46
C VAL A 136 -15.15 23.45 -0.89
N PHE A 137 -14.34 23.58 0.17
CA PHE A 137 -14.10 24.88 0.83
C PHE A 137 -12.86 25.62 0.31
N GLY A 138 -12.07 24.99 -0.57
CA GLY A 138 -10.86 25.56 -1.15
C GLY A 138 -11.03 26.94 -1.77
N PRO A 139 -12.04 27.14 -2.65
CA PRO A 139 -12.30 28.44 -3.25
C PRO A 139 -12.87 29.49 -2.28
N THR A 140 -13.30 29.09 -1.08
CA THR A 140 -14.01 29.95 -0.12
C THR A 140 -13.22 30.08 1.19
N VAL A 141 -13.62 29.36 2.24
CA VAL A 141 -13.07 29.47 3.61
C VAL A 141 -11.59 29.05 3.67
N LEU A 142 -11.17 28.11 2.82
CA LEU A 142 -9.80 27.62 2.75
C LEU A 142 -8.93 28.35 1.70
N ALA A 143 -9.39 29.47 1.14
CA ALA A 143 -8.61 30.22 0.15
C ALA A 143 -7.19 30.62 0.63
N PRO A 144 -6.97 31.09 1.87
CA PRO A 144 -5.62 31.38 2.37
C PRO A 144 -4.73 30.14 2.45
N PHE A 145 -5.31 28.99 2.79
CA PHE A 145 -4.61 27.71 2.82
C PHE A 145 -4.22 27.26 1.42
N MET A 146 -5.10 27.45 0.43
CA MET A 146 -4.79 27.21 -0.98
C MET A 146 -3.67 28.12 -1.50
N MET A 147 -3.65 29.40 -1.12
CA MET A 147 -2.57 30.32 -1.49
C MET A 147 -1.22 29.93 -0.87
N LEU A 148 -1.22 29.47 0.39
CA LEU A 148 0.01 29.08 1.09
C LEU A 148 0.64 27.81 0.53
N PHE A 149 -0.17 26.78 0.25
CA PHE A 149 0.33 25.46 -0.16
C PHE A 149 0.25 25.21 -1.66
N GLY A 150 -0.47 26.03 -2.43
CA GLY A 150 -0.59 25.93 -3.89
C GLY A 150 -0.97 24.52 -4.33
N ILE A 151 -0.14 23.92 -5.21
CA ILE A 151 -0.38 22.58 -5.77
C ILE A 151 -0.40 21.47 -4.70
N PHE A 152 0.17 21.74 -3.51
CA PHE A 152 0.25 20.80 -2.40
C PHE A 152 -0.89 20.95 -1.41
N ALA A 153 -1.77 21.94 -1.55
CA ALA A 153 -2.87 22.17 -0.61
C ALA A 153 -3.76 20.93 -0.46
N LEU A 154 -4.10 20.28 -1.57
CA LEU A 154 -4.93 19.08 -1.55
C LEU A 154 -4.21 17.88 -0.89
N PRO A 155 -2.99 17.49 -1.28
CA PRO A 155 -2.23 16.47 -0.56
C PRO A 155 -2.01 16.77 0.93
N VAL A 156 -1.73 18.01 1.30
CA VAL A 156 -1.55 18.41 2.71
C VAL A 156 -2.85 18.25 3.49
N ALA A 157 -3.98 18.71 2.95
CA ALA A 157 -5.28 18.54 3.58
C ALA A 157 -5.66 17.07 3.75
N ALA A 158 -5.41 16.24 2.73
CA ALA A 158 -5.62 14.80 2.80
C ALA A 158 -4.73 14.15 3.88
N PHE A 159 -3.43 14.47 3.90
CA PHE A 159 -2.52 13.93 4.90
C PHE A 159 -2.92 14.32 6.33
N ILE A 160 -3.24 15.60 6.56
CA ILE A 160 -3.68 16.10 7.87
C ILE A 160 -5.01 15.44 8.28
N GLY A 161 -5.96 15.31 7.36
CA GLY A 161 -7.24 14.63 7.64
C GLY A 161 -7.04 13.17 8.04
N GLY A 162 -6.21 12.43 7.31
CA GLY A 162 -5.88 11.04 7.62
C GLY A 162 -5.17 10.88 8.96
N LEU A 163 -4.20 11.75 9.27
CA LEU A 163 -3.50 11.76 10.54
C LEU A 163 -4.43 12.13 11.70
N ALA A 164 -5.28 13.14 11.54
CA ALA A 164 -6.22 13.57 12.55
C ALA A 164 -7.19 12.45 12.94
N VAL A 165 -7.79 11.78 11.97
CA VAL A 165 -8.68 10.63 12.21
C VAL A 165 -7.93 9.47 12.88
N THR A 166 -6.71 9.18 12.44
CA THR A 166 -5.85 8.16 13.07
C THR A 166 -5.59 8.47 14.55
N LEU A 167 -5.26 9.72 14.86
CA LEU A 167 -4.99 10.16 16.23
C LEU A 167 -6.25 10.12 17.11
N ILE A 168 -7.41 10.46 16.55
CA ILE A 168 -8.71 10.32 17.24
C ILE A 168 -8.95 8.86 17.59
N LEU A 169 -8.77 7.95 16.63
CA LEU A 169 -8.95 6.52 16.83
C LEU A 169 -7.97 5.94 17.84
N TYR A 170 -6.70 6.32 17.75
CA TYR A 170 -5.68 5.91 18.71
C TYR A 170 -6.04 6.36 20.14
N LYS A 171 -6.50 7.61 20.32
CA LYS A 171 -6.93 8.13 21.62
C LYS A 171 -8.18 7.42 22.14
N LEU A 172 -9.18 7.19 21.30
CA LEU A 172 -10.41 6.51 21.68
C LEU A 172 -10.17 5.05 22.09
N SER A 173 -9.16 4.42 21.49
CA SER A 173 -8.82 3.01 21.69
C SER A 173 -7.74 2.77 22.73
N SER A 174 -7.20 3.84 23.33
CA SER A 174 -6.18 3.75 24.38
C SER A 174 -6.76 4.18 25.72
N ARG A 175 -6.72 3.29 26.70
CA ARG A 175 -7.12 3.58 28.10
C ARG A 175 -5.99 3.15 29.03
N ASP A 176 -5.69 3.98 30.02
CA ASP A 176 -4.64 3.72 31.04
C ASP A 176 -3.26 3.34 30.46
N GLY A 177 -2.94 3.87 29.26
CA GLY A 177 -1.69 3.60 28.57
C GLY A 177 -1.68 2.34 27.70
N GLU A 178 -2.76 1.56 27.69
CA GLU A 178 -2.92 0.35 26.89
C GLU A 178 -3.83 0.57 25.68
N THR A 179 -3.34 0.23 24.48
CA THR A 179 -4.14 0.28 23.25
C THR A 179 -4.89 -1.04 23.04
N GLN A 180 -6.23 -1.00 23.11
CA GLN A 180 -7.08 -2.17 22.89
C GLN A 180 -7.37 -2.35 21.39
N ILE A 181 -6.76 -3.37 20.78
CA ILE A 181 -6.85 -3.65 19.33
C ILE A 181 -8.30 -3.90 18.89
N GLY A 182 -9.10 -4.60 19.69
CA GLY A 182 -10.53 -4.84 19.40
C GLY A 182 -11.35 -3.56 19.39
N THR A 183 -11.10 -2.66 20.34
CA THR A 183 -11.74 -1.34 20.42
C THR A 183 -11.35 -0.47 19.23
N LEU A 184 -10.10 -0.57 18.77
CA LEU A 184 -9.60 0.15 17.60
C LEU A 184 -10.33 -0.23 16.31
N LEU A 185 -10.69 -1.51 16.13
CA LEU A 185 -11.50 -1.97 15.00
C LEU A 185 -12.91 -1.36 15.02
N ILE A 186 -13.62 -1.46 16.16
CA ILE A 186 -15.00 -0.98 16.29
C ILE A 186 -15.05 0.54 16.15
N ALA A 187 -14.14 1.24 16.83
CA ALA A 187 -13.97 2.68 16.70
C ALA A 187 -13.67 3.07 15.24
N GLY A 188 -12.79 2.33 14.57
CA GLY A 188 -12.43 2.54 13.17
C GLY A 188 -13.63 2.51 12.24
N ILE A 189 -14.51 1.52 12.42
CA ILE A 189 -15.77 1.40 11.66
C ILE A 189 -16.68 2.61 11.92
N ALA A 190 -16.89 2.98 13.19
CA ALA A 190 -17.76 4.09 13.56
C ALA A 190 -17.25 5.45 13.03
N VAL A 191 -15.97 5.74 13.20
CA VAL A 191 -15.36 7.00 12.73
C VAL A 191 -15.29 7.05 11.22
N SER A 192 -15.06 5.91 10.54
CA SER A 192 -15.11 5.86 9.07
C SER A 192 -16.52 6.11 8.56
N ALA A 193 -17.56 5.58 9.22
CA ALA A 193 -18.95 5.88 8.88
C ALA A 193 -19.28 7.37 9.06
N LEU A 194 -18.82 7.98 10.15
CA LEU A 194 -18.96 9.43 10.37
C LEU A 194 -18.23 10.23 9.28
N ALA A 195 -16.99 9.88 8.96
CA ALA A 195 -16.22 10.53 7.90
C ALA A 195 -16.94 10.43 6.55
N MET A 196 -17.48 9.25 6.21
CA MET A 196 -18.28 9.06 4.99
C MET A 196 -19.56 9.90 4.99
N ALA A 197 -20.26 10.03 6.13
CA ALA A 197 -21.46 10.86 6.23
C ALA A 197 -21.13 12.35 6.00
N ILE A 198 -20.04 12.85 6.60
CA ILE A 198 -19.59 14.23 6.39
C ILE A 198 -19.14 14.44 4.95
N THR A 199 -18.35 13.51 4.39
CA THR A 199 -17.97 13.54 2.97
C THR A 199 -19.20 13.57 2.06
N GLY A 200 -20.24 12.79 2.35
CA GLY A 200 -21.50 12.80 1.60
C GLY A 200 -22.23 14.14 1.67
N LEU A 201 -22.25 14.80 2.84
CA LEU A 201 -22.80 16.14 2.99
C LEU A 201 -22.01 17.17 2.15
N LEU A 202 -20.69 17.08 2.14
CA LEU A 202 -19.83 17.95 1.33
C LEU A 202 -20.02 17.74 -0.17
N ILE A 203 -20.16 16.49 -0.60
CA ILE A 203 -20.50 16.13 -1.98
C ILE A 203 -21.86 16.70 -2.38
N TYR A 204 -22.86 16.65 -1.50
CA TYR A 204 -24.18 17.24 -1.76
C TYR A 204 -24.12 18.77 -1.96
N MET A 205 -23.19 19.45 -1.30
CA MET A 205 -22.99 20.89 -1.44
C MET A 205 -22.09 21.28 -2.62
N ALA A 206 -21.42 20.33 -3.27
CA ALA A 206 -20.40 20.58 -4.28
C ALA A 206 -20.99 20.94 -5.65
N ASP A 207 -20.31 21.82 -6.39
CA ASP A 207 -20.63 22.09 -7.79
C ASP A 207 -20.13 20.98 -8.74
N ASP A 208 -20.51 21.03 -10.02
CA ASP A 208 -20.15 20.01 -11.02
C ASP A 208 -18.63 19.83 -11.21
N ARG A 209 -17.85 20.91 -11.04
CA ARG A 209 -16.39 20.85 -11.16
C ARG A 209 -15.79 20.16 -9.95
N GLN A 210 -16.25 20.53 -8.76
CA GLN A 210 -15.86 19.92 -7.49
C GLN A 210 -16.25 18.44 -7.43
N LEU A 211 -17.45 18.08 -7.89
CA LEU A 211 -17.90 16.68 -8.00
C LEU A 211 -16.98 15.85 -8.89
N ARG A 212 -16.57 16.42 -10.03
CA ARG A 212 -15.60 15.77 -10.94
C ARG A 212 -14.23 15.59 -10.27
N ASP A 213 -13.72 16.63 -9.61
CA ASP A 213 -12.44 16.59 -8.90
C ASP A 213 -12.47 15.55 -7.76
N ILE A 214 -13.54 15.51 -6.97
CA ILE A 214 -13.76 14.52 -5.90
C ILE A 214 -13.78 13.10 -6.47
N THR A 215 -14.51 12.90 -7.57
CA THR A 215 -14.65 11.59 -8.20
C THR A 215 -13.30 11.07 -8.69
N PHE A 216 -12.56 11.86 -9.48
CA PHE A 216 -11.27 11.41 -10.01
C PHE A 216 -10.20 11.24 -8.93
N TRP A 217 -10.19 12.08 -7.89
CA TRP A 217 -9.28 11.90 -6.76
C TRP A 217 -9.58 10.61 -5.98
N SER A 218 -10.86 10.33 -5.74
CA SER A 218 -11.30 9.14 -4.99
C SER A 218 -10.99 7.82 -5.69
N LEU A 219 -10.99 7.82 -7.03
CA LEU A 219 -10.67 6.62 -7.84
C LEU A 219 -9.19 6.25 -7.84
N GLY A 220 -8.32 7.15 -7.35
CA GLY A 220 -6.89 6.93 -7.25
C GLY A 220 -6.15 6.94 -8.61
N SER A 221 -5.12 7.76 -8.73
CA SER A 221 -4.31 7.88 -9.94
C SER A 221 -2.90 8.35 -9.63
N LEU A 222 -1.95 7.95 -10.47
CA LEU A 222 -0.59 8.50 -10.50
C LEU A 222 -0.43 9.57 -11.59
N ALA A 223 -1.54 9.97 -12.24
CA ALA A 223 -1.55 11.11 -13.15
C ALA A 223 -1.11 12.39 -12.41
N GLY A 224 -0.36 13.25 -13.09
CA GLY A 224 0.18 14.48 -12.49
C GLY A 224 1.27 14.25 -11.44
N SER A 225 1.94 13.10 -11.46
CA SER A 225 3.17 12.86 -10.69
C SER A 225 4.29 13.81 -11.14
N THR A 226 5.00 14.41 -10.17
CA THR A 226 6.16 15.27 -10.42
C THR A 226 7.30 14.88 -9.48
N TRP A 227 8.54 15.27 -9.80
CA TRP A 227 9.69 15.03 -8.91
C TRP A 227 9.48 15.63 -7.52
N SER A 228 8.80 16.77 -7.42
CA SER A 228 8.48 17.37 -6.12
C SER A 228 7.55 16.49 -5.29
N LYS A 229 6.48 15.94 -5.89
CA LYS A 229 5.58 15.00 -5.20
C LYS A 229 6.31 13.72 -4.81
N ALA A 230 7.10 13.16 -5.73
CA ALA A 230 7.89 11.96 -5.48
C ALA A 230 8.93 12.16 -4.37
N GLY A 231 9.62 13.31 -4.35
CA GLY A 231 10.60 13.66 -3.32
C GLY A 231 9.98 13.81 -1.94
N ILE A 232 8.84 14.50 -1.83
CA ILE A 232 8.10 14.61 -0.56
C ILE A 232 7.59 13.24 -0.10
N ALA A 233 7.06 12.44 -1.02
CA ALA A 233 6.63 11.09 -0.70
C ALA A 233 7.79 10.22 -0.21
N ALA A 234 8.94 10.28 -0.87
CA ALA A 234 10.16 9.58 -0.48
C ALA A 234 10.66 10.00 0.90
N LEU A 235 10.60 11.29 1.24
CA LEU A 235 11.04 11.81 2.55
C LEU A 235 10.28 11.17 3.71
N VAL A 236 8.99 10.83 3.52
CA VAL A 236 8.17 10.21 4.56
C VAL A 236 8.18 8.68 4.46
N ILE A 237 8.11 8.14 3.24
CA ILE A 237 8.00 6.69 3.01
C ILE A 237 9.33 5.98 3.26
N LEU A 238 10.47 6.52 2.79
CA LEU A 238 11.76 5.83 2.93
C LEU A 238 12.16 5.57 4.40
N PRO A 239 12.04 6.52 5.34
CA PRO A 239 12.27 6.23 6.75
C PRO A 239 11.37 5.11 7.28
N ALA A 240 10.09 5.08 6.88
CA ALA A 240 9.20 3.99 7.27
C ALA A 240 9.67 2.63 6.71
N LEU A 241 10.06 2.59 5.43
CA LEU A 241 10.61 1.38 4.80
C LEU A 241 11.92 0.91 5.45
N LEU A 242 12.76 1.82 5.94
CA LEU A 242 13.98 1.48 6.67
C LEU A 242 13.71 0.93 8.07
N VAL A 243 12.65 1.39 8.74
CA VAL A 243 12.28 0.92 10.09
C VAL A 243 11.55 -0.43 10.04
N VAL A 244 10.78 -0.70 8.99
CA VAL A 244 9.94 -1.90 8.84
C VAL A 244 10.67 -3.22 9.12
N PRO A 245 11.87 -3.51 8.57
CA PRO A 245 12.54 -4.80 8.80
C PRO A 245 12.78 -5.10 10.29
N PHE A 246 12.95 -4.07 11.11
CA PHE A 246 13.14 -4.20 12.55
C PHE A 246 11.86 -4.59 13.30
N LEU A 247 10.69 -4.36 12.71
CA LEU A 247 9.39 -4.79 13.28
C LEU A 247 9.16 -6.30 13.16
N GLY A 248 9.87 -7.00 12.26
CA GLY A 248 9.57 -8.40 11.93
C GLY A 248 9.64 -9.36 13.14
N ARG A 249 10.63 -9.18 14.02
CA ARG A 249 10.73 -9.99 15.25
C ARG A 249 9.56 -9.72 16.21
N GLY A 250 9.19 -8.46 16.35
CA GLY A 250 8.07 -8.05 17.19
C GLY A 250 6.74 -8.59 16.67
N LEU A 251 6.47 -8.44 15.36
CA LEU A 251 5.26 -8.97 14.74
C LEU A 251 5.17 -10.50 14.85
N ASN A 252 6.28 -11.23 14.70
CA ASN A 252 6.29 -12.68 14.92
C ASN A 252 5.91 -13.04 16.37
N ALA A 253 6.46 -12.33 17.37
CA ALA A 253 6.06 -12.58 18.76
C ALA A 253 4.60 -12.22 19.03
N PHE A 254 4.09 -11.16 18.41
CA PHE A 254 2.66 -10.79 18.48
C PHE A 254 1.75 -11.89 17.96
N THR A 255 2.18 -12.75 17.03
CA THR A 255 1.35 -13.90 16.60
C THR A 255 1.07 -14.91 17.72
N LEU A 256 1.93 -14.98 18.75
CA LEU A 256 1.73 -15.79 19.95
C LEU A 256 0.81 -15.10 20.99
N GLY A 257 0.44 -13.84 20.75
CA GLY A 257 -0.34 -12.99 21.65
C GLY A 257 0.48 -11.94 22.39
N GLU A 258 -0.20 -10.89 22.86
CA GLU A 258 0.43 -9.74 23.53
C GLU A 258 1.15 -10.14 24.83
N ALA A 259 0.53 -11.02 25.62
CA ALA A 259 1.16 -11.53 26.84
C ALA A 259 2.46 -12.30 26.55
N ALA A 260 2.48 -13.15 25.51
CA ALA A 260 3.69 -13.87 25.13
C ALA A 260 4.78 -12.91 24.61
N ALA A 261 4.40 -11.94 23.76
CA ALA A 261 5.34 -10.92 23.28
C ALA A 261 5.96 -10.09 24.42
N PHE A 262 5.17 -9.76 25.45
CA PHE A 262 5.65 -9.08 26.66
C PHE A 262 6.70 -9.92 27.40
N HIS A 263 6.44 -11.21 27.63
CA HIS A 263 7.40 -12.11 28.28
C HIS A 263 8.66 -12.36 27.44
N MET A 264 8.61 -12.15 26.12
CA MET A 264 9.77 -12.17 25.23
C MET A 264 10.55 -10.84 25.21
N GLY A 265 10.19 -9.88 26.07
CA GLY A 265 10.90 -8.60 26.24
C GLY A 265 10.49 -7.51 25.25
N ILE A 266 9.39 -7.68 24.51
CA ILE A 266 8.91 -6.64 23.59
C ILE A 266 8.10 -5.61 24.37
N PRO A 267 8.41 -4.31 24.26
CA PRO A 267 7.60 -3.26 24.86
C PRO A 267 6.30 -3.08 24.06
N VAL A 268 5.28 -3.90 24.36
CA VAL A 268 4.02 -4.07 23.60
C VAL A 268 3.39 -2.73 23.21
N GLU A 269 3.19 -1.81 24.15
CA GLU A 269 2.54 -0.52 23.86
C GLU A 269 3.38 0.41 22.98
N ARG A 270 4.70 0.46 23.21
CA ARG A 270 5.61 1.24 22.35
C ARG A 270 5.64 0.65 20.95
N PHE A 271 5.63 -0.68 20.84
CA PHE A 271 5.60 -1.40 19.59
C PHE A 271 4.31 -1.10 18.80
N LYS A 272 3.13 -1.22 19.44
CA LYS A 272 1.83 -0.86 18.83
C LYS A 272 1.83 0.58 18.34
N ARG A 273 2.29 1.53 19.17
CA ARG A 273 2.34 2.95 18.82
C ARG A 273 3.23 3.24 17.62
N VAL A 274 4.44 2.69 17.60
CA VAL A 274 5.37 2.87 16.46
C VAL A 274 4.80 2.26 15.19
N ALA A 275 4.26 1.04 15.26
CA ALA A 275 3.64 0.38 14.11
C ALA A 275 2.47 1.19 13.53
N ILE A 276 1.56 1.66 14.38
CA ILE A 276 0.40 2.46 13.98
C ILE A 276 0.83 3.80 13.36
N LEU A 277 1.79 4.52 13.97
CA LEU A 277 2.27 5.80 13.45
C LEU A 277 3.00 5.65 12.10
N LEU A 278 3.81 4.60 11.94
CA LEU A 278 4.48 4.30 10.68
C LEU A 278 3.48 4.00 9.56
N VAL A 279 2.49 3.14 9.85
CA VAL A 279 1.39 2.83 8.93
C VAL A 279 0.62 4.08 8.55
N ALA A 280 0.29 4.92 9.54
CA ALA A 280 -0.45 6.16 9.33
C ALA A 280 0.32 7.16 8.45
N ALA A 281 1.62 7.33 8.68
CA ALA A 281 2.46 8.22 7.89
C ALA A 281 2.64 7.69 6.46
N ALA A 282 3.02 6.41 6.30
CA ALA A 282 3.28 5.81 5.00
C ALA A 282 2.01 5.71 4.14
N THR A 283 0.90 5.25 4.72
CA THR A 283 -0.41 5.16 4.03
C THR A 283 -0.97 6.56 3.79
N GLY A 284 -0.88 7.47 4.76
CA GLY A 284 -1.41 8.83 4.64
C GLY A 284 -0.77 9.61 3.50
N VAL A 285 0.56 9.57 3.38
CA VAL A 285 1.28 10.21 2.27
C VAL A 285 0.98 9.53 0.93
N SER A 286 0.90 8.20 0.92
CA SER A 286 0.51 7.44 -0.27
C SER A 286 -0.85 7.90 -0.78
N VAL A 287 -1.88 7.86 0.06
CA VAL A 287 -3.26 8.27 -0.29
C VAL A 287 -3.34 9.77 -0.62
N ALA A 288 -2.59 10.62 0.08
CA ALA A 288 -2.57 12.07 -0.21
C ALA A 288 -2.10 12.40 -1.63
N PHE A 289 -1.10 11.66 -2.15
CA PHE A 289 -0.55 11.90 -3.48
C PHE A 289 -1.17 11.06 -4.59
N SER A 290 -1.64 9.86 -4.29
CA SER A 290 -2.19 8.94 -5.29
C SER A 290 -3.71 8.78 -5.23
N GLY A 291 -4.39 9.38 -4.25
CA GLY A 291 -5.81 9.13 -3.99
C GLY A 291 -6.08 7.73 -3.43
N GLY A 292 -7.35 7.31 -3.50
CA GLY A 292 -7.81 6.02 -2.96
C GLY A 292 -7.31 4.82 -3.78
N ILE A 293 -6.30 4.10 -3.29
CA ILE A 293 -5.85 2.83 -3.86
C ILE A 293 -6.13 1.71 -2.86
N VAL A 294 -6.94 0.73 -3.28
CA VAL A 294 -7.41 -0.37 -2.43
C VAL A 294 -6.75 -1.69 -2.85
N PHE A 295 -6.78 -2.66 -1.95
CA PHE A 295 -6.35 -4.06 -2.10
C PHE A 295 -4.84 -4.34 -2.14
N VAL A 296 -3.98 -3.39 -2.51
CA VAL A 296 -2.52 -3.62 -2.52
C VAL A 296 -2.03 -4.07 -1.13
N GLY A 297 -2.53 -3.44 -0.06
CA GLY A 297 -2.23 -3.80 1.33
C GLY A 297 -2.75 -5.17 1.77
N ILE A 298 -3.73 -5.74 1.07
CA ILE A 298 -4.33 -7.04 1.42
C ILE A 298 -3.71 -8.16 0.57
N ILE A 299 -3.69 -7.98 -0.75
CA ILE A 299 -3.24 -9.00 -1.72
C ILE A 299 -1.77 -9.33 -1.49
N VAL A 300 -0.91 -8.32 -1.43
CA VAL A 300 0.55 -8.51 -1.51
C VAL A 300 1.08 -9.31 -0.31
N PRO A 301 0.79 -8.93 0.96
CA PRO A 301 1.23 -9.73 2.10
C PRO A 301 0.64 -11.13 2.06
N HIS A 302 -0.59 -11.30 1.58
CA HIS A 302 -1.23 -12.61 1.50
C HIS A 302 -0.56 -13.53 0.47
N LEU A 303 -0.25 -13.02 -0.73
CA LEU A 303 0.49 -13.77 -1.75
C LEU A 303 1.85 -14.25 -1.22
N ILE A 304 2.53 -13.40 -0.45
CA ILE A 304 3.81 -13.75 0.16
C ILE A 304 3.62 -14.83 1.24
N ARG A 305 2.59 -14.72 2.09
CA ARG A 305 2.27 -15.76 3.09
C ARG A 305 2.02 -17.12 2.44
N LEU A 306 1.33 -17.15 1.30
CA LEU A 306 1.03 -18.39 0.57
C LEU A 306 2.26 -19.02 -0.09
N THR A 307 3.23 -18.22 -0.53
CA THR A 307 4.39 -18.68 -1.30
C THR A 307 5.64 -18.93 -0.44
N ALA A 308 5.88 -18.08 0.56
CA ALA A 308 7.10 -18.08 1.37
C ALA A 308 6.86 -18.27 2.87
N GLY A 309 5.60 -18.23 3.33
CA GLY A 309 5.23 -18.44 4.73
C GLY A 309 5.04 -17.14 5.54
N PRO A 310 4.65 -17.27 6.83
CA PRO A 310 4.17 -16.16 7.65
C PRO A 310 5.26 -15.37 8.39
N ASP A 311 6.55 -15.73 8.26
CA ASP A 311 7.63 -15.04 8.97
C ASP A 311 7.78 -13.58 8.49
N HIS A 312 7.49 -12.63 9.40
CA HIS A 312 7.53 -11.19 9.12
C HIS A 312 8.94 -10.69 8.75
N ARG A 313 10.01 -11.41 9.09
CA ARG A 313 11.39 -11.03 8.70
C ARG A 313 11.60 -11.06 7.19
N PHE A 314 11.01 -12.05 6.51
CA PHE A 314 11.02 -12.13 5.05
C PHE A 314 9.82 -11.42 4.44
N LEU A 315 8.64 -11.58 5.05
CA LEU A 315 7.38 -11.07 4.51
C LEU A 315 7.37 -9.55 4.39
N LEU A 316 7.94 -8.82 5.35
CA LEU A 316 7.96 -7.37 5.31
C LEU A 316 8.81 -6.81 4.14
N PRO A 317 10.12 -7.15 3.98
CA PRO A 317 10.88 -6.73 2.81
C PRO A 317 10.31 -7.22 1.48
N ALA A 318 9.79 -8.46 1.44
CA ALA A 318 9.14 -8.98 0.24
C ALA A 318 7.88 -8.17 -0.13
N SER A 319 7.12 -7.69 0.86
CA SER A 319 5.91 -6.88 0.65
C SER A 319 6.25 -5.52 0.05
N VAL A 320 7.37 -4.92 0.46
CA VAL A 320 7.90 -3.67 -0.12
C VAL A 320 8.15 -3.85 -1.61
N LEU A 321 8.94 -4.88 -1.99
CA LEU A 321 9.32 -5.14 -3.37
C LEU A 321 8.13 -5.53 -4.24
N LEU A 322 7.34 -6.52 -3.80
CA LEU A 322 6.19 -6.99 -4.56
C LEU A 322 5.09 -5.93 -4.63
N GLY A 323 4.88 -5.14 -3.58
CA GLY A 323 3.89 -4.07 -3.53
C GLY A 323 4.18 -2.96 -4.52
N GLY A 324 5.41 -2.45 -4.53
CA GLY A 324 5.84 -1.45 -5.51
C GLY A 324 5.76 -1.98 -6.94
N SER A 325 6.18 -3.23 -7.16
CA SER A 325 6.12 -3.89 -8.47
C SER A 325 4.69 -4.09 -8.96
N LEU A 326 3.78 -4.56 -8.09
CA LEU A 326 2.37 -4.78 -8.43
C LEU A 326 1.68 -3.47 -8.81
N LEU A 327 1.91 -2.40 -8.05
CA LEU A 327 1.27 -1.12 -8.34
C LEU A 327 1.81 -0.50 -9.63
N LEU A 328 3.11 -0.61 -9.90
CA LEU A 328 3.68 -0.18 -11.17
C LEU A 328 3.17 -1.01 -12.36
N ALA A 329 3.02 -2.32 -12.20
CA ALA A 329 2.41 -3.16 -13.22
C ALA A 329 0.97 -2.74 -13.51
N ALA A 330 0.18 -2.45 -12.47
CA ALA A 330 -1.17 -1.93 -12.62
C ALA A 330 -1.17 -0.56 -13.33
N ASP A 331 -0.28 0.36 -12.97
CA ASP A 331 -0.16 1.67 -13.63
C ASP A 331 0.22 1.55 -15.12
N MET A 332 1.15 0.65 -15.48
CA MET A 332 1.49 0.39 -16.88
C MET A 332 0.28 -0.07 -17.69
N VAL A 333 -0.47 -1.03 -17.14
CA VAL A 333 -1.68 -1.57 -17.77
C VAL A 333 -2.75 -0.48 -17.91
N ALA A 334 -2.96 0.33 -16.87
CA ALA A 334 -3.91 1.44 -16.86
C ALA A 334 -3.60 2.52 -17.92
N ARG A 335 -2.32 2.74 -18.23
CA ARG A 335 -1.86 3.68 -19.26
C ARG A 335 -2.06 3.19 -20.70
N VAL A 336 -2.19 1.88 -20.91
CA VAL A 336 -2.22 1.27 -22.26
C VAL A 336 -3.63 0.87 -22.68
N ILE A 337 -4.46 0.33 -21.77
CA ILE A 337 -5.77 -0.26 -22.14
C ILE A 337 -6.72 0.76 -22.79
N VAL A 338 -6.73 2.02 -22.34
CA VAL A 338 -7.71 3.04 -22.80
C VAL A 338 -7.02 4.26 -23.43
N ALA A 339 -5.81 4.10 -23.97
CA ALA A 339 -5.07 5.20 -24.57
C ALA A 339 -5.90 5.91 -25.69
N PRO A 340 -5.93 7.26 -25.77
CA PRO A 340 -5.07 8.23 -25.05
C PRO A 340 -5.58 8.64 -23.66
N ALA A 341 -6.75 8.14 -23.22
CA ALA A 341 -7.21 8.36 -21.85
C ALA A 341 -6.46 7.47 -20.87
N GLU A 342 -6.33 7.92 -19.62
CA GLU A 342 -5.71 7.13 -18.56
C GLU A 342 -6.78 6.60 -17.61
N LEU A 343 -6.84 5.28 -17.44
CA LEU A 343 -7.74 4.66 -16.47
C LEU A 343 -7.23 4.95 -15.04
N PRO A 344 -8.09 5.37 -14.11
CA PRO A 344 -7.73 5.42 -12.69
C PRO A 344 -7.26 4.05 -12.17
N ILE A 345 -6.13 4.04 -11.48
CA ILE A 345 -5.44 2.81 -11.06
C ILE A 345 -6.23 2.08 -9.99
N GLY A 346 -6.95 2.80 -9.13
CA GLY A 346 -7.79 2.20 -8.08
C GLY A 346 -8.91 1.33 -8.65
N ILE A 347 -9.43 1.64 -9.85
CA ILE A 347 -10.39 0.78 -10.56
C ILE A 347 -9.72 -0.56 -10.90
N LEU A 348 -8.52 -0.51 -11.49
CA LEU A 348 -7.82 -1.71 -11.91
C LEU A 348 -7.40 -2.58 -10.71
N THR A 349 -6.87 -1.97 -9.64
CA THR A 349 -6.50 -2.72 -8.44
C THR A 349 -7.71 -3.32 -7.73
N ALA A 350 -8.87 -2.66 -7.75
CA ALA A 350 -10.12 -3.22 -7.23
C ALA A 350 -10.67 -4.37 -8.09
N LEU A 351 -10.61 -4.27 -9.42
CA LEU A 351 -11.02 -5.32 -10.35
C LEU A 351 -10.16 -6.58 -10.22
N ILE A 352 -8.88 -6.45 -9.91
CA ILE A 352 -7.98 -7.58 -9.67
C ILE A 352 -8.15 -8.10 -8.24
N GLY A 353 -8.22 -7.19 -7.27
CA GLY A 353 -8.22 -7.53 -5.86
C GLY A 353 -9.50 -8.16 -5.34
N SER A 354 -10.66 -7.69 -5.81
CA SER A 354 -11.95 -8.20 -5.33
C SER A 354 -12.16 -9.68 -5.70
N PRO A 355 -11.94 -10.12 -6.96
CA PRO A 355 -12.04 -11.55 -7.30
C PRO A 355 -10.99 -12.41 -6.59
N PHE A 356 -9.76 -11.91 -6.44
CA PHE A 356 -8.71 -12.61 -5.70
C PHE A 356 -9.10 -12.84 -4.23
N PHE A 357 -9.65 -11.80 -3.59
CA PHE A 357 -10.13 -11.87 -2.22
C PHE A 357 -11.31 -12.84 -2.07
N LEU A 358 -12.29 -12.77 -2.98
CA LEU A 358 -13.41 -13.72 -3.01
C LEU A 358 -12.93 -15.17 -3.18
N TRP A 359 -11.97 -15.40 -4.07
CA TRP A 359 -11.38 -16.73 -4.28
C TRP A 359 -10.74 -17.30 -3.00
N ILE A 360 -10.00 -16.48 -2.25
CA ILE A 360 -9.43 -16.88 -0.95
C ILE A 360 -10.54 -17.25 0.04
N LEU A 361 -11.60 -16.43 0.12
CA LEU A 361 -12.71 -16.68 1.02
C LEU A 361 -13.40 -18.03 0.71
N PHE A 362 -13.60 -18.34 -0.57
CA PHE A 362 -14.19 -19.61 -1.00
C PHE A 362 -13.26 -20.81 -0.68
N LYS A 363 -11.95 -20.64 -0.85
CA LYS A 363 -10.98 -21.69 -0.53
C LYS A 363 -10.93 -21.99 0.97
N GLY A 364 -11.03 -20.97 1.82
CA GLY A 364 -11.04 -21.12 3.28
C GLY A 364 -12.27 -21.86 3.83
N ARG A 365 -13.43 -21.77 3.15
CA ARG A 365 -14.65 -22.50 3.54
C ARG A 365 -14.58 -24.00 3.25
N SER A 366 -13.64 -24.45 2.42
CA SER A 366 -13.54 -25.85 1.98
C SER A 366 -12.74 -26.77 2.92
N GLY A 367 -12.51 -26.38 4.19
CA GLY A 367 -12.20 -27.32 5.26
C GLY A 367 -10.76 -27.86 5.32
N ARG A 368 -9.74 -27.05 4.97
CA ARG A 368 -8.34 -27.40 5.24
C ARG A 368 -7.48 -26.14 5.25
N ILE A 369 -6.78 -25.92 6.36
CA ILE A 369 -5.78 -24.86 6.60
C ILE A 369 -6.39 -23.55 7.10
N MET A 370 -6.78 -23.53 8.38
CA MET A 370 -6.52 -22.42 9.29
C MET A 370 -5.79 -22.97 10.51
#